data_AF-H3RGS4-F1
#
_entry.id   AF-H3RGS4-F1
#
_cell.length_a   1.000
_cell.length_b   1.000
_cell.length_c   1.000
_cell.angle_alpha   90.00
_cell.angle_beta   90.00
_cell.angle_gamma   90.00
#
_symmetry.space_group_name_H-M   'P 1'
#
loop_
_entity.id
_entity.type
_entity.pdbx_description
1 polymer ?
#
loop_
_entity_poly.entity_id
_entity_poly.type
_entity_poly.pdbx_seq_one_letter_code
_entity_poly.pdbx_strand_id
1 'polypeptide(L)'
;MDTSPPDENARLRALLQEQQTTIRQLAEYNRLLSQRVAAYTSEINRLKALVAKLQRMQFGKSSEKLREKTARQVCEAEERIGALQ
;
A
#
# COMPACT_ATOMS: atom_id res chain seq x y z
N MET A 1 -38.83 27.79 21.13
CA MET A 1 -37.57 28.30 21.70
C MET A 1 -36.75 28.77 20.52
N ASP A 2 -36.87 30.05 20.17
CA ASP A 2 -36.10 30.64 19.08
C ASP A 2 -34.65 30.76 19.56
N THR A 3 -33.76 29.95 18.98
CA THR A 3 -32.33 30.02 19.27
C THR A 3 -31.83 31.40 18.85
N SER A 4 -31.25 32.15 19.80
CA SER A 4 -30.74 33.49 19.56
C SER A 4 -29.65 33.44 18.47
N PRO A 5 -29.61 34.39 17.51
CA PRO A 5 -28.62 34.40 16.43
C PRO A 5 -27.14 34.21 16.84
N PRO A 6 -26.68 34.69 18.02
CA PRO A 6 -25.33 34.39 18.53
C PRO A 6 -25.10 32.92 18.89
N ASP A 7 -26.12 32.23 19.42
CA ASP A 7 -26.02 30.82 19.82
C ASP A 7 -25.95 29.91 18.60
N GLU A 8 -26.73 30.23 17.56
CA GLU A 8 -26.68 29.52 16.27
C GLU A 8 -25.32 29.72 15.58
N ASN A 9 -24.76 30.93 15.60
CA ASN A 9 -23.42 31.18 15.10
C ASN A 9 -22.34 30.41 15.86
N ALA A 10 -22.46 30.28 17.18
CA ALA A 10 -21.54 29.48 17.98
C ALA A 10 -21.60 27.99 17.59
N ARG A 11 -22.81 27.45 17.39
CA ARG A 11 -23.01 26.06 16.92
C ARG A 11 -22.39 25.83 15.54
N LEU A 12 -22.66 26.73 14.58
CA LEU A 12 -22.11 26.60 13.22
C LEU A 12 -20.58 26.68 13.21
N ARG A 13 -19.97 27.54 14.04
CA ARG A 13 -18.51 27.61 14.19
C ARG A 13 -17.93 26.33 14.78
N ALA A 14 -18.57 25.76 15.81
CA ALA A 14 -18.15 24.49 16.39
C ALA A 14 -18.22 23.35 15.37
N LEU A 15 -19.31 23.27 14.60
CA LEU A 15 -19.47 22.29 13.52
C LEU A 15 -18.41 22.46 12.43
N LEU A 16 -18.14 23.70 12.00
CA LEU A 16 -17.10 23.97 11.01
C LEU A 16 -15.71 23.55 11.51
N GLN A 17 -15.42 23.81 12.80
CA GLN A 17 -14.16 23.39 13.42
C GLN A 17 -14.04 21.86 13.45
N GLU A 18 -15.11 21.15 13.82
CA GLU A 18 -15.15 19.69 13.80
C GLU A 18 -14.90 19.15 12.38
N GLN A 19 -15.59 19.69 11.38
CA GLN A 19 -15.39 19.31 9.98
C GLN A 19 -13.94 19.55 9.51
N GLN A 20 -13.35 20.68 9.88
CA GLN A 20 -11.94 20.96 9.57
C GLN A 20 -10.99 19.96 10.24
N THR A 21 -11.26 19.55 11.48
CA THR A 21 -10.45 18.53 12.15
C THR A 21 -10.57 17.18 11.45
N THR A 22 -11.78 16.78 11.06
CA THR A 22 -12.02 15.54 10.32
C THR A 22 -11.33 15.53 8.96
N ILE A 23 -11.40 16.65 8.21
CA ILE A 23 -10.69 16.78 6.93
C ILE A 23 -9.18 16.60 7.11
N ARG A 24 -8.59 17.19 8.16
CA ARG A 24 -7.16 17.03 8.45
C ARG A 24 -6.80 15.57 8.74
N GLN A 25 -7.61 14.87 9.54
CA GLN A 25 -7.40 13.46 9.84
C GLN A 25 -7.48 12.59 8.58
N LEU A 26 -8.47 12.83 7.72
CA LEU A 26 -8.61 12.12 6.44
C LEU A 26 -7.46 12.40 5.49
N ALA A 27 -6.93 13.63 5.47
CA ALA A 27 -5.76 13.98 4.66
C ALA A 27 -4.50 13.22 5.12
N GLU A 28 -4.26 13.14 6.43
CA GLU A 28 -3.14 12.37 6.99
C GLU A 28 -3.31 10.86 6.72
N TYR A 29 -4.53 10.34 6.87
CA TYR A 29 -4.82 8.95 6.54
C TYR A 29 -4.55 8.64 5.06
N ASN A 30 -5.02 9.50 4.14
CA ASN A 30 -4.75 9.34 2.71
C ASN A 30 -3.27 9.44 2.37
N ARG A 31 -2.52 10.31 3.06
CA ARG A 31 -1.07 10.42 2.91
C ARG A 31 -0.38 9.10 3.30
N LEU A 32 -0.72 8.54 4.46
CA LEU A 32 -0.17 7.27 4.92
C LEU A 32 -0.53 6.11 3.98
N LEU A 33 -1.77 6.08 3.51
CA LEU A 33 -2.22 5.07 2.55
C LEU A 33 -1.45 5.17 1.22
N SER A 34 -1.27 6.39 0.70
CA SER A 34 -0.48 6.66 -0.50
C SER A 34 0.97 6.19 -0.35
N GLN A 35 1.60 6.43 0.81
CA GLN A 35 2.95 5.94 1.10
C GLN A 35 3.01 4.41 1.10
N ARG A 36 2.01 3.75 1.70
CA ARG A 36 1.93 2.27 1.72
C ARG A 36 1.76 1.70 0.31
N VAL A 37 0.90 2.30 -0.52
CA VAL A 37 0.72 1.91 -1.92
C VAL A 37 2.02 2.07 -2.71
N ALA A 38 2.75 3.18 -2.51
CA ALA A 38 4.05 3.39 -3.15
C ALA A 38 5.07 2.32 -2.73
N ALA A 39 5.13 1.98 -1.44
CA ALA A 39 6.01 0.93 -0.94
C ALA A 39 5.68 -0.46 -1.52
N TYR A 40 4.39 -0.82 -1.60
CA TYR A 40 3.98 -2.08 -2.22
C TYR A 40 4.28 -2.12 -3.72
N THR A 41 4.09 -1.01 -4.43
CA THR A 41 4.46 -0.89 -5.85
C THR A 41 5.95 -1.13 -6.04
N SER A 42 6.80 -0.53 -5.20
CA SER A 42 8.24 -0.75 -5.22
C SER A 42 8.61 -2.21 -4.93
N GLU A 43 7.99 -2.84 -3.93
CA GLU A 43 8.28 -4.24 -3.61
C GLU A 43 7.82 -5.20 -4.72
N ILE A 44 6.65 -4.97 -5.32
CA ILE A 44 6.17 -5.73 -6.48
C ILE A 44 7.18 -5.63 -7.62
N ASN A 45 7.69 -4.44 -7.92
CA ASN A 45 8.69 -4.25 -8.98
C ASN A 45 10.00 -4.98 -8.66
N ARG A 46 10.43 -4.97 -7.39
CA ARG A 46 11.61 -5.70 -6.92
C ARG A 46 11.44 -7.21 -7.07
N LEU A 47 10.28 -7.74 -6.68
CA LEU A 47 9.95 -9.16 -6.78
C LEU A 47 9.86 -9.60 -8.23
N LYS A 48 9.20 -8.82 -9.11
CA LYS A 48 9.17 -9.10 -10.56
C LYS A 48 10.56 -9.17 -11.16
N ALA A 49 11.45 -8.25 -10.78
CA ALA A 49 12.84 -8.28 -11.23
C ALA A 49 13.60 -9.51 -10.69
N LEU A 50 13.34 -9.92 -9.44
CA LEU A 50 13.91 -11.12 -8.85
C LEU A 50 13.43 -12.38 -9.58
N VAL A 51 12.13 -12.51 -9.85
CA VAL A 51 11.55 -13.61 -10.64
C VAL A 51 12.24 -13.71 -12.00
N ALA A 52 12.33 -12.60 -12.75
CA ALA A 52 12.99 -12.57 -14.05
C ALA A 52 14.50 -12.92 -13.96
N LYS A 53 15.17 -12.59 -12.86
CA LYS A 53 16.56 -13.00 -12.61
C LYS A 53 16.66 -14.51 -12.34
N LEU A 54 15.80 -15.05 -11.49
CA LEU A 54 15.78 -16.47 -11.15
C LEU A 54 15.44 -17.34 -12.37
N GLN A 55 14.45 -16.95 -13.16
CA GLN A 55 14.11 -17.62 -14.43
C GLN A 55 15.31 -17.67 -15.39
N ARG A 56 16.03 -16.55 -15.56
CA ARG A 56 17.28 -16.51 -16.35
C ARG A 56 18.38 -17.40 -15.76
N MET A 57 18.51 -17.46 -14.45
CA MET A 57 19.47 -18.34 -13.78
C MET A 57 19.09 -19.82 -13.89
N GLN A 58 17.83 -20.15 -14.15
CA GLN A 58 17.38 -21.53 -14.35
C GLN A 58 17.82 -22.07 -15.73
N PHE A 59 17.92 -21.19 -16.73
CA PHE A 59 18.59 -21.48 -18.00
C PHE A 59 20.09 -21.70 -17.77
N GLY A 60 20.60 -22.88 -18.12
CA GLY A 60 22.03 -23.21 -18.06
C GLY A 60 22.52 -23.94 -16.79
N LYS A 61 21.64 -24.22 -15.82
CA LYS A 61 22.00 -25.05 -14.65
C LYS A 61 21.84 -26.54 -14.95
N SER A 62 22.94 -27.29 -14.88
CA SER A 62 22.97 -28.76 -15.05
C SER A 62 22.49 -29.54 -13.82
N SER A 63 22.48 -28.94 -12.63
CA SER A 63 22.03 -29.60 -11.40
C SER A 63 20.52 -29.43 -11.17
N GLU A 64 19.79 -30.54 -11.13
CA GLU A 64 18.36 -30.61 -10.81
C GLU A 64 18.01 -29.94 -9.47
N LYS A 65 18.80 -30.19 -8.43
CA LYS A 65 18.63 -29.57 -7.10
C LYS A 65 18.67 -28.03 -7.14
N LEU A 66 19.52 -27.46 -8.00
CA LEU A 66 19.59 -26.01 -8.17
C LEU A 66 18.42 -25.45 -8.99
N ARG A 67 17.90 -26.21 -9.97
CA ARG A 67 16.69 -25.85 -10.72
C ARG A 67 15.47 -25.84 -9.82
N GLU A 68 15.34 -26.85 -8.95
CA GLU A 68 14.23 -26.99 -8.01
C GLU A 68 14.23 -25.88 -6.96
N LYS A 69 15.39 -25.54 -6.38
CA LYS A 69 15.52 -24.39 -5.46
C LYS A 69 15.11 -23.07 -6.13
N THR A 70 15.52 -22.88 -7.39
CA THR A 70 15.19 -21.67 -8.16
C THR A 70 13.68 -21.59 -8.44
N ALA A 71 13.03 -22.72 -8.75
CA ALA A 71 11.59 -22.80 -8.97
C ALA A 71 10.80 -22.41 -7.71
N ARG A 72 11.19 -22.94 -6.54
CA ARG A 72 10.54 -22.60 -5.26
C ARG A 72 10.62 -21.11 -4.95
N GLN A 73 11.78 -20.50 -5.16
CA GLN A 73 11.96 -19.05 -4.95
C GLN A 73 11.14 -18.19 -5.93
N VAL A 74 10.88 -18.69 -7.15
CA VAL A 74 9.97 -18.03 -8.09
C VAL A 74 8.53 -18.12 -7.58
N CYS A 75 8.07 -19.30 -7.18
CA CYS A 75 6.72 -19.48 -6.63
C CYS A 75 6.47 -18.60 -5.39
N GLU A 76 7.41 -18.58 -4.43
CA GLU A 76 7.30 -17.72 -3.24
C GLU A 76 7.22 -16.23 -3.60
N ALA A 77 7.99 -15.78 -4.59
CA ALA A 77 7.96 -14.39 -5.05
C ALA A 77 6.64 -14.07 -5.79
N GLU A 78 6.11 -15.01 -6.58
CA GLU A 78 4.82 -14.86 -7.28
C GLU A 78 3.65 -14.83 -6.30
N GLU A 79 3.63 -15.71 -5.30
CA GLU A 79 2.64 -15.69 -4.22
C GLU A 79 2.68 -14.37 -3.46
N ARG A 80 3.89 -13.86 -3.18
CA ARG A 80 4.05 -12.57 -2.49
C ARG A 80 3.60 -11.40 -3.35
N ILE A 81 3.81 -11.44 -4.67
CA ILE A 81 3.26 -10.44 -5.59
C ILE A 81 1.73 -10.49 -5.55
N GLY A 82 1.13 -11.68 -5.65
CA GLY A 82 -0.34 -11.86 -5.60
C GLY A 82 -0.96 -11.36 -4.30
N ALA A 83 -0.27 -11.48 -3.17
CA ALA A 83 -0.74 -10.94 -1.89
C ALA A 83 -0.66 -9.40 -1.78
N LEU A 84 0.05 -8.73 -2.68
CA LEU A 84 0.27 -7.28 -2.68
C LEU A 84 -0.48 -6.54 -3.81
N GLN A 85 -1.08 -7.27 -4.76
CA GLN A 85 -1.86 -6.74 -5.90
C GLN A 85 -3.35 -6.76 -5.60
#